data_AF-A0A377XD20-F1
#
_entry.id   AF-A0A377XD20-F1
#
_cell.length_a   1.000
_cell.length_b   1.000
_cell.length_c   1.000
_cell.angle_alpha   90.00
_cell.angle_beta   90.00
_cell.angle_gamma   90.00
#
_symmetry.space_group_name_H-M   'P 1'
#
loop_
_entity.id
_entity.type
_entity.pdbx_description
1 polymer ?
#
loop_
_entity_poly.entity_id
_entity_poly.type
_entity_poly.pdbx_seq_one_letter_code
_entity_poly.pdbx_strand_id
1 'polypeptide(L)' 'MDEKSLYAHILNLSAPWQVKSLSLDENAGSVTVTVGIAENTRLACPGCGKSCSVHDHRHRKMASS' A
#
# COMPACT_ATOMS: atom_id res chain seq x y z
N MET A 1 22.40 -1.78 -5.19
CA MET A 1 21.16 -1.18 -4.65
C MET A 1 19.98 -1.98 -5.18
N ASP A 2 18.98 -2.26 -4.34
CA ASP A 2 17.76 -3.01 -4.73
C ASP A 2 16.77 -2.09 -5.44
N GLU A 3 16.13 -2.58 -6.51
CA GLU A 3 15.09 -1.87 -7.28
C GLU A 3 13.95 -1.32 -6.40
N LYS A 4 13.54 -2.05 -5.36
CA LYS A 4 12.49 -1.60 -4.44
C LYS A 4 12.93 -0.41 -3.62
N SER A 5 14.20 -0.36 -3.22
CA SER A 5 14.76 0.78 -2.48
C SER A 5 14.85 2.03 -3.35
N LEU A 6 15.14 1.88 -4.64
CA LEU A 6 15.14 2.98 -5.60
C LEU A 6 13.74 3.58 -5.75
N TYR A 7 12.74 2.74 -6.04
CA TYR A 7 11.35 3.19 -6.18
C TYR A 7 10.79 3.76 -4.87
N ALA A 8 11.16 3.18 -3.73
CA ALA A 8 10.79 3.74 -2.43
C ALA A 8 11.35 5.16 -2.25
N HIS A 9 12.59 5.40 -2.66
CA HIS A 9 13.20 6.72 -2.56
C HIS A 9 12.58 7.73 -3.54
N ILE A 10 12.35 7.32 -4.79
CA ILE A 10 11.70 8.15 -5.83
C ILE A 10 10.29 8.55 -5.40
N LEU A 11 9.51 7.61 -4.86
CA LEU A 11 8.16 7.85 -4.37
C LEU A 11 8.15 8.51 -2.98
N ASN A 12 9.31 8.80 -2.41
CA ASN A 12 9.49 9.38 -1.08
C ASN A 12 8.71 8.62 0.01
N LEU A 13 8.68 7.28 -0.10
CA LEU A 13 8.05 6.42 0.88
C LEU A 13 8.87 6.41 2.16
N SER A 14 8.18 6.64 3.28
CA SER A 14 8.75 6.59 4.63
C SER A 14 8.10 5.48 5.44
N ALA A 15 8.80 5.03 6.48
CA ALA A 15 8.24 4.04 7.41
C ALA A 15 6.85 4.48 7.90
N PRO A 16 5.86 3.57 7.92
CA PRO A 16 5.97 2.11 7.79
C PRO A 16 5.74 1.55 6.37
N TRP A 17 5.68 2.41 5.36
CA TRP A 17 5.39 2.03 3.99
C TRP A 17 6.64 1.49 3.29
N GLN A 18 6.48 0.33 2.65
CA GLN A 18 7.52 -0.33 1.87
C GLN A 18 6.96 -0.80 0.52
N VAL A 19 7.81 -0.82 -0.50
CA VAL A 19 7.44 -1.43 -1.78
C VAL A 19 7.39 -2.95 -1.59
N LYS A 20 6.22 -3.54 -1.78
CA LYS A 20 6.00 -5.00 -1.72
C LYS A 20 6.37 -5.66 -3.04
N SER A 21 5.93 -5.06 -4.15
CA SER A 21 6.08 -5.65 -5.48
C SER A 21 6.21 -4.57 -6.54
N LEU A 22 6.92 -4.89 -7.62
CA LEU A 22 7.04 -4.09 -8.83
C LEU A 22 6.57 -4.97 -9.98
N SER A 23 5.66 -4.47 -10.81
CA SER A 23 5.22 -5.15 -12.03
C SER A 23 5.40 -4.19 -13.19
N LEU A 24 6.26 -4.56 -14.13
CA LEU A 24 6.45 -3.81 -15.37
C LEU A 24 5.52 -4.39 -16.43
N ASP A 25 4.72 -3.53 -17.03
CA ASP A 25 3.82 -3.86 -18.13
C ASP A 25 4.35 -3.17 -19.39
N GLU A 26 5.24 -3.86 -20.12
CA GLU A 26 5.90 -3.31 -21.30
C GLU A 26 4.89 -3.01 -22.42
N ASN A 27 3.82 -3.80 -22.50
CA ASN A 27 2.77 -3.63 -23.50
C ASN A 27 1.99 -2.31 -23.27
N ALA A 28 1.75 -1.97 -22.01
CA ALA A 28 1.11 -0.72 -21.61
C ALA A 28 2.11 0.42 -21.31
N GLY A 29 3.43 0.18 -21.44
CA GLY A 29 4.48 1.14 -21.11
C GLY A 29 4.42 1.65 -19.65
N SER A 30 3.94 0.83 -18.73
CA SER A 30 3.57 1.26 -17.37
C SER A 30 4.27 0.43 -16.30
N VAL A 31 4.68 1.07 -15.20
CA VAL A 31 5.22 0.40 -14.02
C VAL A 31 4.17 0.46 -12.92
N THR A 32 3.69 -0.70 -12.48
CA THR A 32 2.82 -0.81 -11.30
C THR A 32 3.68 -1.07 -10.07
N VAL A 33 3.69 -0.12 -9.14
CA VAL A 33 4.39 -0.23 -7.86
C VAL A 33 3.39 -0.53 -6.76
N THR A 34 3.43 -1.74 -6.20
CA THR A 34 2.56 -2.12 -5.07
C THR A 34 3.26 -1.74 -3.77
N VAL A 35 2.72 -0.76 -3.06
CA VAL A 35 3.18 -0.35 -1.74
C VAL A 35 2.31 -0.99 -0.66
N GLY A 36 2.95 -1.41 0.42
CA GLY A 36 2.27 -2.01 1.56
C GLY A 36 2.96 -1.65 2.86
N ILE A 37 2.24 -1.86 3.95
CA ILE A 37 2.78 -1.64 5.30
C ILE A 37 3.50 -2.92 5.73
N ALA A 38 4.65 -2.77 6.40
CA ALA A 38 5.37 -3.90 6.96
C ALA A 38 4.45 -4.70 7.90
N GLU A 39 4.55 -6.02 7.86
CA GLU A 39 3.62 -6.99 8.48
C GLU A 39 3.54 -6.85 10.00
N ASN A 40 4.54 -6.21 10.60
CA ASN A 40 4.63 -5.93 12.04
C ASN A 40 4.27 -4.47 12.42
N THR A 41 3.91 -3.65 11.45
CA THR A 41 3.48 -2.28 11.75
C THR A 41 2.02 -2.31 12.17
N ARG A 42 1.80 -2.03 13.45
CA ARG A 42 0.48 -1.68 13.94
C ARG A 42 0.15 -0.29 13.43
N LEU A 43 -0.72 -0.21 12.42
CA LEU A 43 -1.35 1.05 12.06
C LEU A 43 -2.14 1.54 13.28
N ALA A 44 -1.57 2.52 13.97
CA ALA A 44 -2.27 3.26 15.00
C ALA A 44 -3.15 4.29 14.32
N CYS A 45 -4.42 4.38 14.72
CA CYS A 45 -5.31 5.41 14.20
C CYS A 45 -4.73 6.80 14.56
N PRO A 46 -4.54 7.72 13.59
CA PRO A 46 -3.96 9.04 13.86
C PRO A 46 -4.84 9.91 14.78
N GLY A 47 -6.12 9.55 14.98
CA GLY A 47 -7.02 10.25 15.90
C GLY A 47 -7.06 9.68 17.33
N CYS A 48 -6.68 8.42 17.55
CA CYS A 48 -6.84 7.79 18.87
C CYS A 48 -5.66 6.90 19.32
N GLY A 49 -4.63 6.70 18.50
CA GLY A 49 -3.38 6.01 18.84
C GLY A 49 -3.51 4.50 19.09
N LYS A 50 -4.72 3.92 18.98
CA LYS A 50 -4.95 2.49 19.24
C LYS A 50 -4.73 1.66 17.98
N SER A 51 -4.16 0.46 18.17
CA SER A 51 -4.10 -0.58 17.15
C SER A 51 -5.51 -1.08 16.86
N CYS A 52 -6.12 -0.57 15.81
CA CYS A 52 -7.44 -1.03 15.37
C CYS A 52 -7.25 -2.18 14.37
N SER A 53 -8.02 -3.25 14.54
CA SER A 53 -8.14 -4.28 13.50
C SER A 53 -8.70 -3.59 12.25
N VAL A 54 -7.93 -3.57 11.16
CA VAL A 54 -8.36 -2.99 9.88
C VAL A 54 -9.64 -3.69 9.46
N HIS A 55 -10.77 -2.99 9.59
CA HIS A 55 -12.04 -3.45 9.09
C HIS A 55 -12.12 -3.04 7.62
N ASP A 56 -11.97 -4.03 6.75
CA ASP A 56 -12.24 -3.95 5.31
C ASP A 56 -13.60 -3.28 5.09
N HIS A 57 -13.61 -2.06 4.54
CA HIS A 57 -14.82 -1.40 4.08
C HIS A 57 -15.33 -2.17 2.86
N ARG A 58 -16.04 -3.28 3.09
CA ARG A 58 -16.77 -3.99 2.03
C ARG A 58 -17.67 -2.98 1.30
N HIS A 59 -17.42 -2.81 0.01
CA HIS A 59 -18.29 -2.10 -0.90
C HIS A 59 -19.71 -2.69 -0.81
N ARG A 60 -20.69 -1.91 -0.34
CA ARG A 60 -22.11 -2.24 -0.51
C ARG A 60 -22.39 -2.27 -2.01
N LYS A 61 -22.77 -3.44 -2.54
CA LYS A 61 -23.51 -3.51 -3.80
C LYS A 61 -24.91 -2.97 -3.56
N MET A 62 -25.27 -1.94 -4.31
CA MET A 62 -26.64 -1.42 -4.36
C MET A 62 -27.45 -2.43 -5.18
N ALA A 63 -28.48 -3.03 -4.59
CA ALA A 63 -29.51 -3.71 -5.35
C ALA A 63 -30.50 -2.64 -5.84
N SER A 64 -30.52 -2.37 -7.15
CA SER A 64 -31.60 -1.62 -7.79
C SER A 64 -32.58 -2.61 -8.41
N SER A 65 -33.83 -2.48 -7.99
CA SER A 65 -35.03 -3.22 -8.40
C SER A 65 -35.41 -2.98 -9.86
#